data_AF-A0A061DW09-F1
#
_entry.id   AF-A0A061DW09-F1
#
_cell.length_a   1.000
_cell.length_b   1.000
_cell.length_c   1.000
_cell.angle_alpha   90.00
_cell.angle_beta   90.00
_cell.angle_gamma   90.00
#
_symmetry.space_group_name_H-M   'P 1'
#
loop_
_entity.id
_entity.type
_entity.pdbx_description
1 polymer ?
#
loop_
_entity_poly.entity_id
_entity_poly.type
_entity_poly.pdbx_seq_one_letter_code
_entity_poly.pdbx_strand_id
1 'polypeptide(L)'
;MVLLVDTLSKLYSKLENHHHHRQQSEADVLSASLQAFRSDVSNCLNQLLLNSKPGSEILSFSWIQQCFELLPLINRAFAKLVVDIDYPMSSWEVASVDEYLNYGLHLLELLNSVSSSLSHLAHARLSFAHALTLVENSPSLAIKHLKAIQPQSSSKDYKWQENKGDGDEKFSSCKEKVVNLALMEIKAISFWVSGVVLATLSGEAKPYLEIKQLIARFNSALLNGVDSIISEVIVEKGEVLREVKDVNNAAASLASAMASGESSSDAARELERRLGVFEKQLEALEKEVDNLFSKVLAGRNELLHGVCQRKQ
;
A
#
# COMPACT_ATOMS: atom_id res chain seq x y z
N MET A 1 -47.40 -46.34 22.41
CA MET A 1 -46.52 -45.89 21.31
C MET A 1 -46.66 -44.40 20.98
N VAL A 2 -47.79 -43.74 21.29
CA VAL A 2 -48.01 -42.30 21.03
C VAL A 2 -47.28 -41.35 22.00
N LEU A 3 -47.01 -41.79 23.25
CA LEU A 3 -46.31 -40.96 24.26
C LEU A 3 -44.78 -40.87 24.05
N LEU A 4 -44.18 -41.78 23.28
CA LEU A 4 -42.75 -41.79 22.96
C LEU A 4 -42.40 -40.86 21.79
N VAL A 5 -43.35 -40.63 20.87
CA VAL A 5 -43.17 -39.74 19.73
C VAL A 5 -43.19 -38.27 20.19
N ASP A 6 -44.07 -37.94 21.13
CA ASP A 6 -44.25 -36.56 21.62
C ASP A 6 -43.08 -36.07 22.49
N THR A 7 -42.39 -37.00 23.18
CA THR A 7 -41.16 -36.72 23.93
C THR A 7 -39.94 -36.56 23.01
N LEU A 8 -39.86 -37.34 21.93
CA LEU A 8 -38.80 -37.20 20.93
C LEU A 8 -38.95 -35.90 20.12
N SER A 9 -40.17 -35.49 19.73
CA SER A 9 -40.42 -34.21 19.05
C SER A 9 -40.11 -32.98 19.93
N LYS A 10 -40.32 -33.06 21.25
CA LYS A 10 -39.92 -32.02 22.21
C LYS A 10 -38.41 -31.94 22.44
N LEU A 11 -37.71 -33.07 22.36
CA LEU A 11 -36.24 -33.10 22.42
C LEU A 11 -35.62 -32.58 21.13
N TYR A 12 -36.19 -32.93 19.96
CA TYR A 12 -35.72 -32.45 18.66
C TYR A 12 -35.91 -30.94 18.52
N SER A 13 -37.11 -30.42 18.85
CA SER A 13 -37.37 -28.97 18.82
C SER A 13 -36.54 -28.19 19.85
N LYS A 14 -36.22 -28.76 21.03
CA LYS A 14 -35.26 -28.14 21.95
C LYS A 14 -33.84 -28.14 21.40
N LEU A 15 -33.38 -29.23 20.79
CA LEU A 15 -32.03 -29.33 20.23
C LEU A 15 -31.85 -28.39 19.02
N GLU A 16 -32.87 -28.30 18.16
CA GLU A 16 -32.92 -27.43 16.99
C GLU A 16 -32.96 -25.94 17.38
N ASN A 17 -33.76 -25.58 18.40
CA ASN A 17 -33.76 -24.21 18.94
C ASN A 17 -32.43 -23.81 19.61
N HIS A 18 -31.72 -24.74 20.26
CA HIS A 18 -30.39 -24.46 20.83
C HIS A 18 -29.33 -24.28 19.74
N HIS A 19 -29.43 -25.02 18.63
CA HIS A 19 -28.54 -24.86 17.48
C HIS A 19 -28.76 -23.53 16.77
N HIS A 20 -30.01 -23.11 16.57
CA HIS A 20 -30.31 -21.81 15.95
C HIS A 20 -29.85 -20.63 16.82
N HIS A 21 -30.10 -20.65 18.13
CA HIS A 21 -29.61 -19.56 19.01
C HIS A 21 -28.09 -19.51 19.14
N ARG A 22 -27.41 -20.67 19.14
CA ARG A 22 -25.93 -20.73 19.18
C ARG A 22 -25.30 -20.26 17.87
N GLN A 23 -25.86 -20.64 16.72
CA GLN A 23 -25.39 -20.17 15.41
C GLN A 23 -25.67 -18.68 15.19
N GLN A 24 -26.81 -18.18 15.65
CA GLN A 24 -27.12 -16.74 15.62
C GLN A 24 -26.11 -15.95 16.47
N SER A 25 -25.82 -16.42 17.68
CA SER A 25 -24.84 -15.80 18.58
C SER A 25 -23.42 -15.80 18.02
N GLU A 26 -23.00 -16.86 17.32
CA GLU A 26 -21.68 -16.92 16.67
C GLU A 26 -21.61 -15.98 15.46
N ALA A 27 -22.65 -15.97 14.62
CA ALA A 27 -22.73 -15.06 13.47
C ALA A 27 -22.71 -13.58 13.91
N ASP A 28 -23.40 -13.24 14.99
CA ASP A 28 -23.41 -11.89 15.56
C ASP A 28 -22.01 -11.47 16.05
N VAL A 29 -21.29 -12.38 16.73
CA VAL A 29 -19.91 -12.14 17.18
C VAL A 29 -18.96 -11.95 15.99
N LEU A 30 -19.05 -12.82 14.98
CA LEU A 30 -18.22 -12.73 13.77
C LEU A 30 -18.45 -11.43 13.00
N SER A 31 -19.72 -11.02 12.88
CA SER A 31 -20.10 -9.74 12.27
C SER A 31 -19.55 -8.55 13.07
N ALA A 32 -19.68 -8.57 14.39
CA ALA A 32 -19.17 -7.53 15.27
C ALA A 32 -17.64 -7.40 15.17
N SER A 33 -16.90 -8.52 15.14
CA SER A 33 -15.44 -8.50 15.00
C SER A 33 -15.01 -7.94 13.64
N LEU A 34 -15.69 -8.32 12.55
CA LEU A 34 -15.42 -7.75 11.22
C LEU A 34 -15.71 -6.24 11.17
N GLN A 35 -16.79 -5.79 11.81
CA GLN A 35 -17.11 -4.37 11.91
C GLN A 35 -16.07 -3.61 12.74
N ALA A 36 -15.60 -4.18 13.84
CA ALA A 36 -14.54 -3.59 14.66
C ALA A 36 -13.23 -3.45 13.85
N PHE A 37 -12.85 -4.49 13.11
CA PHE A 37 -11.72 -4.42 12.17
C PHE A 37 -11.88 -3.28 11.15
N ARG A 38 -13.04 -3.20 10.48
CA ARG A 38 -13.31 -2.14 9.49
C ARG A 38 -13.30 -0.75 10.11
N SER A 39 -13.76 -0.61 11.35
CA SER A 39 -13.71 0.65 12.08
C SER A 39 -12.27 1.04 12.41
N ASP A 40 -11.45 0.11 12.89
CA ASP A 40 -10.03 0.33 13.18
C ASP A 40 -9.29 0.77 11.90
N VAL A 41 -9.54 0.10 10.76
CA VAL A 41 -8.98 0.44 9.45
C VAL A 41 -9.44 1.82 8.97
N SER A 42 -10.75 2.11 9.05
CA SER A 42 -11.31 3.41 8.68
C SER A 42 -10.69 4.54 9.50
N ASN A 43 -10.50 4.33 10.80
CA ASN A 43 -9.84 5.31 11.67
C ASN A 43 -8.39 5.57 11.23
N CYS A 44 -7.64 4.53 10.85
CA CYS A 44 -6.28 4.69 10.34
C CYS A 44 -6.25 5.50 9.02
N LEU A 45 -7.17 5.19 8.09
CA LEU A 45 -7.32 5.93 6.83
C LEU A 45 -7.69 7.40 7.05
N ASN A 46 -8.61 7.68 7.97
CA ASN A 46 -8.98 9.04 8.33
C ASN A 46 -7.81 9.80 8.98
N GLN A 47 -7.00 9.13 9.80
CA GLN A 47 -5.80 9.73 10.38
C GLN A 47 -4.77 10.12 9.31
N LEU A 48 -4.60 9.33 8.24
CA LEU A 48 -3.74 9.69 7.10
C LEU A 48 -4.16 11.04 6.49
N LEU A 49 -5.47 11.28 6.35
CA LEU A 49 -6.01 12.55 5.86
C LEU A 49 -5.91 13.68 6.90
N LEU A 50 -6.20 13.41 8.17
CA LEU A 50 -6.20 14.44 9.23
C LEU A 50 -4.79 14.91 9.63
N ASN A 51 -3.82 14.00 9.60
CA ASN A 51 -2.40 14.32 9.80
C ASN A 51 -1.83 15.13 8.65
N SER A 52 -2.54 15.15 7.52
CA SER A 52 -2.30 16.11 6.46
C SER A 52 -2.91 17.46 6.90
N LYS A 53 -2.14 18.28 7.64
CA LYS A 53 -2.51 19.67 8.02
C LYS A 53 -3.09 20.45 6.83
N PRO A 54 -3.96 21.47 7.04
CA PRO A 54 -4.26 22.44 5.99
C PRO A 54 -2.94 23.09 5.50
N GLY A 55 -2.52 22.78 4.28
CA GLY A 55 -1.22 23.19 3.73
C GLY A 55 -0.08 22.17 3.89
N SER A 56 -0.30 20.99 4.46
CA SER A 56 0.62 19.86 4.28
C SER A 56 0.48 19.32 2.87
N GLU A 57 1.57 19.31 2.14
CA GLU A 57 1.60 18.88 0.75
C GLU A 57 1.46 17.36 0.69
N ILE A 58 0.26 16.92 0.33
CA ILE A 58 0.02 15.60 -0.29
C ILE A 58 1.08 15.44 -1.39
N LEU A 59 1.60 14.22 -1.58
CA LEU A 59 2.72 13.95 -2.50
C LEU A 59 4.07 14.55 -2.04
N SER A 60 4.42 14.34 -0.76
CA SER A 60 5.77 14.57 -0.24
C SER A 60 6.37 13.27 0.30
N PHE A 61 7.70 13.19 0.44
CA PHE A 61 8.33 12.02 1.06
C PHE A 61 7.77 11.72 2.44
N SER A 62 7.58 12.74 3.28
CA SER A 62 6.97 12.57 4.61
C SER A 62 5.56 11.99 4.56
N TRP A 63 4.79 12.31 3.51
CA TRP A 63 3.44 11.78 3.34
C TRP A 63 3.47 10.32 2.85
N ILE A 64 4.41 9.98 1.96
CA ILE A 64 4.65 8.59 1.55
C ILE A 64 5.00 7.70 2.76
N GLN A 65 5.82 8.20 3.69
CA GLN A 65 6.13 7.46 4.92
C GLN A 65 4.86 7.17 5.74
N GLN A 66 3.95 8.15 5.88
CA GLN A 66 2.67 7.92 6.56
C GLN A 66 1.81 6.85 5.84
N CYS A 67 1.84 6.81 4.51
CA CYS A 67 1.19 5.75 3.73
C CYS A 67 1.80 4.36 4.03
N PHE A 68 3.11 4.28 4.23
CA PHE A 68 3.78 3.03 4.59
C PHE A 68 3.52 2.61 6.05
N GLU A 69 3.38 3.55 6.96
CA GLU A 69 2.96 3.30 8.35
C GLU A 69 1.53 2.74 8.44
N LEU A 70 0.67 2.99 7.46
CA LEU A 70 -0.68 2.45 7.40
C LEU A 70 -0.69 0.91 7.29
N LEU A 71 0.23 0.33 6.51
CA LEU A 71 0.28 -1.11 6.25
C LEU A 71 0.47 -1.97 7.53
N PRO A 72 1.44 -1.69 8.42
CA PRO A 72 1.57 -2.44 9.67
C PRO A 72 0.40 -2.19 10.64
N LEU A 73 -0.26 -1.02 10.61
CA LEU A 73 -1.45 -0.76 11.43
C LEU A 73 -2.62 -1.64 11.00
N ILE A 74 -2.88 -1.73 9.70
CA ILE A 74 -3.93 -2.58 9.14
C ILE A 74 -3.64 -4.06 9.41
N ASN A 75 -2.39 -4.50 9.23
CA ASN A 75 -1.99 -5.88 9.55
C ASN A 75 -2.19 -6.21 11.04
N ARG A 76 -1.98 -5.25 11.95
CA ARG A 76 -2.27 -5.42 13.38
C ARG A 76 -3.77 -5.55 13.64
N ALA A 77 -4.60 -4.73 13.01
CA ALA A 77 -6.05 -4.83 13.11
C ALA A 77 -6.56 -6.20 12.59
N PHE A 78 -5.97 -6.70 11.51
CA PHE A 78 -6.28 -8.02 10.98
C PHE A 78 -5.85 -9.15 11.92
N ALA A 79 -4.63 -9.08 12.47
CA ALA A 79 -4.16 -10.06 13.46
C ALA A 79 -5.08 -10.10 14.68
N LYS A 80 -5.55 -8.94 15.15
CA LYS A 80 -6.54 -8.85 16.23
C LYS A 80 -7.85 -9.54 15.84
N LEU A 81 -8.39 -9.27 14.65
CA LEU A 81 -9.59 -9.95 14.15
C LEU A 81 -9.44 -11.47 14.16
N VAL A 82 -8.31 -11.98 13.66
CA VAL A 82 -8.00 -13.41 13.60
C VAL A 82 -8.00 -14.07 14.98
N VAL A 83 -7.50 -13.35 15.99
CA VAL A 83 -7.54 -13.78 17.40
C VAL A 83 -8.96 -13.73 17.96
N ASP A 84 -9.69 -12.64 17.73
CA ASP A 84 -11.04 -12.43 18.26
C ASP A 84 -12.05 -13.47 17.77
N ILE A 85 -11.87 -13.98 16.54
CA ILE A 85 -12.72 -15.03 15.97
C ILE A 85 -12.17 -16.45 16.21
N ASP A 86 -11.02 -16.59 16.88
CA ASP A 86 -10.33 -17.86 17.11
C ASP A 86 -10.20 -18.67 15.80
N TYR A 87 -9.53 -18.09 14.81
CA TYR A 87 -9.29 -18.72 13.50
C TYR A 87 -7.86 -18.46 13.00
N PRO A 88 -6.84 -19.00 13.70
CA PRO A 88 -5.44 -18.73 13.39
C PRO A 88 -5.07 -19.21 11.98
N MET A 89 -3.98 -18.68 11.44
CA MET A 89 -3.45 -19.09 10.12
C MET A 89 -3.22 -20.61 10.01
N SER A 90 -2.89 -21.27 11.12
CA SER A 90 -2.77 -22.73 11.24
C SER A 90 -4.09 -23.50 11.05
N SER A 91 -5.21 -22.81 10.97
CA SER A 91 -6.54 -23.37 10.72
C SER A 91 -7.11 -22.97 9.37
N TRP A 92 -6.37 -22.16 8.59
CA TRP A 92 -6.84 -21.74 7.28
C TRP A 92 -6.87 -22.89 6.29
N GLU A 93 -7.94 -22.92 5.50
CA GLU A 93 -8.11 -23.82 4.37
C GLU A 93 -7.30 -23.38 3.15
N VAL A 94 -7.17 -24.28 2.18
CA VAL A 94 -6.35 -24.09 0.97
C VAL A 94 -6.71 -22.80 0.23
N ALA A 95 -8.00 -22.47 0.13
CA ALA A 95 -8.48 -21.26 -0.55
C ALA A 95 -7.96 -19.98 0.11
N SER A 96 -7.99 -19.91 1.44
CA SER A 96 -7.53 -18.75 2.22
C SER A 96 -6.00 -18.63 2.23
N VAL A 97 -5.30 -19.77 2.30
CA VAL A 97 -3.84 -19.83 2.19
C VAL A 97 -3.39 -19.32 0.82
N ASP A 98 -3.99 -19.83 -0.26
CA ASP A 98 -3.69 -19.43 -1.64
C ASP A 98 -3.92 -17.93 -1.84
N GLU A 99 -5.04 -17.40 -1.35
CA GLU A 99 -5.36 -15.98 -1.46
C GLU A 99 -4.33 -15.08 -0.74
N TYR A 100 -3.93 -15.44 0.48
CA TYR A 100 -2.93 -14.67 1.22
C TYR A 100 -1.54 -14.74 0.55
N LEU A 101 -1.15 -15.91 0.04
CA LEU A 101 0.08 -16.05 -0.72
C LEU A 101 0.01 -15.31 -2.06
N ASN A 102 -1.14 -15.23 -2.70
CA ASN A 102 -1.28 -14.43 -3.92
C ASN A 102 -1.15 -12.93 -3.61
N TYR A 103 -1.86 -12.46 -2.58
CA TYR A 103 -1.76 -11.10 -2.07
C TYR A 103 -0.31 -10.72 -1.74
N GLY A 104 0.38 -11.53 -0.93
CA GLY A 104 1.75 -11.23 -0.52
C GLY A 104 2.73 -11.21 -1.69
N LEU A 105 2.52 -12.03 -2.73
CA LEU A 105 3.37 -12.02 -3.92
C LEU A 105 3.22 -10.71 -4.69
N HIS A 106 1.98 -10.31 -4.98
CA HIS A 106 1.71 -9.06 -5.71
C HIS A 106 2.18 -7.82 -4.92
N LEU A 107 2.04 -7.83 -3.58
CA LEU A 107 2.57 -6.74 -2.76
C LEU A 107 4.09 -6.66 -2.83
N LEU A 108 4.82 -7.78 -2.84
CA LEU A 108 6.28 -7.79 -3.03
C LEU A 108 6.68 -7.26 -4.43
N GLU A 109 5.92 -7.61 -5.47
CA GLU A 109 6.15 -7.07 -6.82
C GLU A 109 5.96 -5.55 -6.87
N LEU A 110 4.92 -5.05 -6.20
CA LEU A 110 4.66 -3.62 -6.05
C LEU A 110 5.77 -2.90 -5.28
N LEU A 111 6.21 -3.45 -4.15
CA LEU A 111 7.33 -2.89 -3.38
C LEU A 111 8.63 -2.89 -4.20
N ASN A 112 8.88 -3.91 -5.02
CA ASN A 112 10.00 -3.91 -5.96
C ASN A 112 9.89 -2.80 -7.01
N SER A 113 8.69 -2.54 -7.54
CA SER A 113 8.47 -1.40 -8.43
C SER A 113 8.74 -0.06 -7.72
N VAL A 114 8.35 0.06 -6.45
CA VAL A 114 8.65 1.25 -5.64
C VAL A 114 10.17 1.42 -5.48
N SER A 115 10.91 0.37 -5.11
CA SER A 115 12.38 0.41 -5.02
C SER A 115 13.03 0.81 -6.34
N SER A 116 12.48 0.34 -7.47
CA SER A 116 12.93 0.74 -8.81
C SER A 116 12.71 2.24 -9.07
N SER A 117 11.60 2.82 -8.61
CA SER A 117 11.36 4.26 -8.72
C SER A 117 12.25 5.09 -7.80
N LEU A 118 12.53 4.61 -6.59
CA LEU A 118 13.52 5.25 -5.70
C LEU A 118 14.91 5.26 -6.32
N SER A 119 15.33 4.13 -6.91
CA SER A 119 16.61 4.03 -7.65
C SER A 119 16.70 5.04 -8.80
N HIS A 120 15.60 5.27 -9.53
CA HIS A 120 15.56 6.28 -10.58
C HIS A 120 15.80 7.70 -10.03
N LEU A 121 15.17 8.05 -8.90
CA LEU A 121 15.40 9.32 -8.21
C LEU A 121 16.85 9.44 -7.69
N ALA A 122 17.42 8.35 -7.18
CA ALA A 122 18.82 8.30 -6.75
C ALA A 122 19.79 8.57 -7.91
N HIS A 123 19.53 7.98 -9.09
CA HIS A 123 20.30 8.25 -10.30
C HIS A 123 20.19 9.70 -10.77
N ALA A 124 18.99 10.28 -10.73
CA ALA A 124 18.78 11.68 -11.10
C ALA A 124 19.55 12.63 -10.17
N ARG A 125 19.51 12.35 -8.85
CA ARG A 125 20.31 13.08 -7.86
C ARG A 125 21.81 12.98 -8.14
N LEU A 126 22.33 11.79 -8.48
CA LEU A 126 23.74 11.62 -8.85
C LEU A 126 24.11 12.45 -10.09
N SER A 127 23.21 12.57 -11.07
CA SER A 127 23.42 13.45 -12.23
C SER A 127 23.57 14.92 -11.80
N PHE A 128 22.71 15.40 -10.90
CA PHE A 128 22.83 16.78 -10.38
C PHE A 128 24.10 16.99 -9.54
N ALA A 129 24.46 16.03 -8.69
CA ALA A 129 25.71 16.09 -7.94
C ALA A 129 26.93 16.15 -8.88
N HIS A 130 26.92 15.38 -9.97
CA HIS A 130 27.96 15.45 -10.99
C HIS A 130 27.97 16.81 -11.68
N ALA A 131 26.79 17.37 -12.02
CA ALA A 131 26.70 18.70 -12.61
C ALA A 131 27.38 19.78 -11.75
N LEU A 132 27.18 19.73 -10.42
CA LEU A 132 27.83 20.65 -9.47
C LEU A 132 29.37 20.60 -9.57
N THR A 133 29.96 19.42 -9.71
CA THR A 133 31.43 19.27 -9.88
C THR A 133 31.97 19.85 -11.19
N LEU A 134 31.09 20.04 -12.18
CA LEU A 134 31.45 20.52 -13.52
C LEU A 134 31.20 22.02 -13.70
N VAL A 135 30.58 22.71 -12.73
CA VAL A 135 30.17 24.11 -12.85
C VAL A 135 31.34 25.02 -13.24
N GLU A 136 32.51 24.82 -12.64
CA GLU A 136 33.70 25.66 -12.88
C GLU A 136 34.52 25.19 -14.10
N ASN A 137 34.64 23.87 -14.29
CA ASN A 137 35.58 23.29 -15.25
C ASN A 137 34.96 23.00 -16.63
N SER A 138 33.65 22.80 -16.71
CA SER A 138 32.94 22.44 -17.94
C SER A 138 31.47 22.87 -17.91
N PRO A 139 31.17 24.18 -17.96
CA PRO A 139 29.81 24.72 -17.80
C PRO A 139 28.79 24.14 -18.80
N SER A 140 29.20 23.94 -20.05
CA SER A 140 28.33 23.38 -21.09
C SER A 140 27.94 21.93 -20.83
N LEU A 141 28.82 21.15 -20.18
CA LEU A 141 28.54 19.78 -19.77
C LEU A 141 27.67 19.75 -18.51
N ALA A 142 27.94 20.63 -17.55
CA ALA A 142 27.11 20.78 -16.35
C ALA A 142 25.64 21.07 -16.71
N ILE A 143 25.38 22.00 -17.62
CA ILE A 143 24.01 22.31 -18.08
C ILE A 143 23.29 21.08 -18.66
N LYS A 144 24.01 20.16 -19.35
CA LYS A 144 23.40 18.91 -19.85
C LYS A 144 22.92 17.99 -18.73
N HIS A 145 23.60 18.01 -17.59
CA HIS A 145 23.28 17.20 -16.41
C HIS A 145 22.25 17.85 -15.47
N LEU A 146 21.98 19.15 -15.62
CA LEU A 146 20.96 19.91 -14.87
C LEU A 146 19.55 19.82 -15.47
N LYS A 147 19.30 18.86 -16.37
CA LYS A 147 17.96 18.63 -16.92
C LYS A 147 17.02 18.16 -15.82
N ALA A 148 15.80 18.69 -15.83
CA ALA A 148 14.76 18.29 -14.88
C ALA A 148 14.57 16.76 -14.88
N ILE A 149 14.34 16.21 -13.70
CA ILE A 149 13.97 14.80 -13.50
C ILE A 149 12.73 14.54 -14.35
N GLN A 150 12.86 13.60 -15.28
CA GLN A 150 11.76 13.21 -16.16
C GLN A 150 10.89 12.16 -15.49
N PRO A 151 9.59 12.12 -15.79
CA PRO A 151 8.73 11.04 -15.34
C PRO A 151 9.28 9.69 -15.78
N GLN A 152 9.22 8.70 -14.89
CA GLN A 152 9.66 7.35 -15.19
C GLN A 152 8.51 6.58 -15.81
N SER A 153 8.55 6.37 -17.12
CA SER A 153 7.60 5.47 -17.78
C SER A 153 7.87 4.03 -17.33
N SER A 154 7.11 3.51 -16.38
CA SER A 154 7.18 2.08 -16.04
C SER A 154 6.53 1.27 -17.15
N SER A 155 7.29 0.41 -17.82
CA SER A 155 6.79 -0.51 -18.85
C SER A 155 6.04 -1.72 -18.29
N LYS A 156 5.96 -1.85 -16.95
CA LYS A 156 5.25 -2.94 -16.29
C LYS A 156 3.76 -2.64 -16.29
N ASP A 157 3.01 -3.41 -17.07
CA ASP A 157 1.56 -3.49 -16.95
C ASP A 157 1.21 -4.27 -15.67
N TYR A 158 0.45 -3.66 -14.76
CA TYR A 158 -0.03 -4.33 -13.53
C TYR A 158 -1.24 -5.23 -13.81
N LYS A 159 -1.08 -6.19 -14.74
CA LYS A 159 -2.12 -7.14 -15.15
C LYS A 159 -1.99 -8.44 -14.37
N TRP A 160 -2.52 -8.47 -13.16
CA TRP A 160 -2.63 -9.71 -12.39
C TRP A 160 -3.91 -10.47 -12.75
N GLN A 161 -3.75 -11.74 -13.12
CA GLN A 161 -4.87 -12.66 -13.26
C GLN A 161 -5.30 -13.11 -11.87
N GLU A 162 -6.53 -12.75 -11.49
CA GLU A 162 -7.19 -13.44 -10.41
C GLU A 162 -7.90 -14.67 -10.94
N ASN A 163 -7.84 -15.74 -10.17
CA ASN A 163 -8.75 -16.86 -10.32
C ASN A 163 -10.17 -16.29 -10.18
N LYS A 164 -10.94 -16.27 -11.29
CA LYS A 164 -12.39 -16.05 -11.25
C LYS A 164 -12.99 -17.21 -10.44
N GLY A 165 -13.05 -17.04 -9.13
CA GLY A 165 -13.69 -17.96 -8.20
C GLY A 165 -15.15 -17.58 -8.06
N ASP A 166 -15.99 -18.43 -8.62
CA ASP A 166 -17.44 -18.42 -8.55
C ASP A 166 -17.92 -18.37 -7.09
N GLY A 167 -18.77 -17.40 -6.76
CA GLY A 167 -19.71 -17.43 -5.62
C GLY A 167 -19.21 -17.67 -4.18
N ASP A 168 -20.17 -17.54 -3.27
CA ASP A 168 -20.08 -17.82 -1.82
C ASP A 168 -19.74 -19.30 -1.47
N GLU A 169 -19.57 -20.15 -2.49
CA GLU A 169 -19.34 -21.61 -2.43
C GLU A 169 -17.87 -21.99 -2.20
N LYS A 170 -16.92 -21.06 -2.34
CA LYS A 170 -15.48 -21.34 -2.16
C LYS A 170 -15.06 -21.55 -0.71
N PHE A 171 -15.80 -20.98 0.26
CA PHE A 171 -15.40 -20.97 1.67
C PHE A 171 -16.23 -21.93 2.51
N SER A 172 -15.54 -22.75 3.29
CA SER A 172 -16.09 -23.87 4.03
C SER A 172 -16.76 -23.48 5.36
N SER A 173 -16.43 -22.30 5.90
CA SER A 173 -16.92 -21.85 7.21
C SER A 173 -17.19 -20.34 7.28
N CYS A 174 -18.03 -19.92 8.24
CA CYS A 174 -18.32 -18.50 8.48
C CYS A 174 -17.06 -17.72 8.91
N LYS A 175 -16.18 -18.34 9.70
CA LYS A 175 -14.89 -17.75 10.11
C LYS A 175 -13.97 -17.53 8.91
N GLU A 176 -13.93 -18.49 7.99
CA GLU A 176 -13.16 -18.37 6.75
C GLU A 176 -13.66 -17.22 5.88
N LYS A 177 -14.99 -17.07 5.75
CA LYS A 177 -15.60 -15.94 5.05
C LYS A 177 -15.22 -14.59 5.67
N VAL A 178 -15.25 -14.47 6.99
CA VAL A 178 -14.84 -13.24 7.69
C VAL A 178 -13.37 -12.92 7.45
N VAL A 179 -12.48 -13.90 7.53
CA VAL A 179 -11.06 -13.71 7.22
C VAL A 179 -10.86 -13.29 5.77
N ASN A 180 -11.55 -13.92 4.82
CA ASN A 180 -11.44 -13.56 3.42
C ASN A 180 -11.92 -12.13 3.15
N LEU A 181 -13.07 -11.73 3.70
CA LEU A 181 -13.57 -10.37 3.60
C LEU A 181 -12.56 -9.36 4.15
N ALA A 182 -11.99 -9.61 5.32
CA ALA A 182 -10.97 -8.75 5.88
C ALA A 182 -9.69 -8.72 5.02
N LEU A 183 -9.26 -9.86 4.49
CA LEU A 183 -8.11 -9.95 3.58
C LEU A 183 -8.32 -9.12 2.31
N MET A 184 -9.54 -9.08 1.76
CA MET A 184 -9.87 -8.24 0.61
C MET A 184 -9.72 -6.74 0.93
N GLU A 185 -10.09 -6.30 2.14
CA GLU A 185 -9.88 -4.91 2.57
C GLU A 185 -8.38 -4.59 2.68
N ILE A 186 -7.58 -5.49 3.27
CA ILE A 186 -6.12 -5.31 3.40
C ILE A 186 -5.47 -5.25 2.03
N LYS A 187 -5.87 -6.14 1.13
CA LYS A 187 -5.38 -6.21 -0.25
C LYS A 187 -5.70 -4.92 -0.98
N ALA A 188 -6.94 -4.45 -0.92
CA ALA A 188 -7.38 -3.20 -1.53
C ALA A 188 -6.53 -2.02 -1.05
N ILE A 189 -6.35 -1.87 0.26
CA ILE A 189 -5.64 -0.72 0.83
C ILE A 189 -4.14 -0.81 0.56
N SER A 190 -3.54 -1.99 0.67
CA SER A 190 -2.10 -2.17 0.42
C SER A 190 -1.75 -1.86 -1.03
N PHE A 191 -2.58 -2.34 -1.97
CA PHE A 191 -2.41 -2.01 -3.38
C PHE A 191 -2.66 -0.54 -3.64
N TRP A 192 -3.69 0.05 -3.02
CA TRP A 192 -3.97 1.48 -3.14
C TRP A 192 -2.77 2.32 -2.72
N VAL A 193 -2.19 2.04 -1.54
CA VAL A 193 -0.97 2.68 -1.05
C VAL A 193 0.15 2.54 -2.07
N SER A 194 0.42 1.32 -2.56
CA SER A 194 1.48 1.13 -3.55
C SER A 194 1.24 1.91 -4.85
N GLY A 195 0.01 1.94 -5.36
CA GLY A 195 -0.31 2.64 -6.61
C GLY A 195 -0.17 4.15 -6.50
N VAL A 196 -0.60 4.72 -5.37
CA VAL A 196 -0.41 6.13 -5.07
C VAL A 196 1.07 6.47 -4.95
N VAL A 197 1.84 5.69 -4.19
CA VAL A 197 3.28 5.91 -4.02
C VAL A 197 4.03 5.77 -5.34
N LEU A 198 3.71 4.76 -6.15
CA LEU A 198 4.30 4.57 -7.47
C LEU A 198 4.05 5.77 -8.38
N ALA A 199 2.79 6.22 -8.48
CA ALA A 199 2.46 7.39 -9.30
C ALA A 199 3.18 8.66 -8.82
N THR A 200 3.31 8.82 -7.51
CA THR A 200 4.03 9.96 -6.90
C THR A 200 5.52 9.94 -7.24
N LEU A 201 6.17 8.78 -7.06
CA LEU A 201 7.62 8.63 -7.30
C LEU A 201 7.97 8.65 -8.80
N SER A 202 7.09 8.10 -9.66
CA SER A 202 7.29 8.10 -11.10
C SER A 202 6.93 9.43 -11.75
N GLY A 203 6.14 10.28 -11.09
CA GLY A 203 5.63 11.52 -11.66
C GLY A 203 4.57 11.30 -12.75
N GLU A 204 3.91 10.14 -12.77
CA GLU A 204 2.88 9.79 -13.75
C GLU A 204 1.64 9.21 -13.07
N ALA A 205 0.44 9.54 -13.56
CA ALA A 205 -0.80 8.98 -13.02
C ALA A 205 -1.04 7.51 -13.39
N LYS A 206 -0.34 6.98 -14.40
CA LYS A 206 -0.58 5.65 -14.98
C LYS A 206 -0.54 4.50 -13.95
N PRO A 207 0.50 4.36 -13.09
CA PRO A 207 0.52 3.29 -12.09
C PRO A 207 -0.68 3.30 -11.16
N TYR A 208 -1.09 4.50 -10.71
CA TYR A 208 -2.28 4.68 -9.87
C TYR A 208 -3.56 4.24 -10.58
N LEU A 209 -3.76 4.62 -11.84
CA LEU A 209 -4.96 4.26 -12.61
C LEU A 209 -5.06 2.75 -12.86
N GLU A 210 -3.96 2.09 -13.21
CA GLU A 210 -3.93 0.64 -13.43
C GLU A 210 -4.26 -0.12 -12.14
N ILE A 211 -3.66 0.29 -11.03
CA ILE A 211 -3.89 -0.32 -9.72
C ILE A 211 -5.31 -0.02 -9.22
N LYS A 212 -5.85 1.18 -9.46
CA LYS A 212 -7.24 1.53 -9.15
C LYS A 212 -8.23 0.65 -9.91
N GLN A 213 -7.96 0.34 -11.18
CA GLN A 213 -8.79 -0.59 -11.96
C GLN A 213 -8.80 -2.01 -11.37
N LEU A 214 -7.67 -2.45 -10.82
CA LEU A 214 -7.60 -3.73 -10.11
C LEU A 214 -8.40 -3.69 -8.81
N ILE A 215 -8.21 -2.65 -8.00
CA ILE A 215 -8.84 -2.51 -6.68
C ILE A 215 -10.37 -2.38 -6.78
N ALA A 216 -10.87 -1.81 -7.88
CA ALA A 216 -12.30 -1.74 -8.15
C ALA A 216 -13.00 -3.11 -8.10
N ARG A 217 -12.26 -4.22 -8.29
CA ARG A 217 -12.77 -5.58 -8.17
C ARG A 217 -13.05 -6.00 -6.73
N PHE A 218 -12.41 -5.38 -5.74
CA PHE A 218 -12.55 -5.70 -4.31
C PHE A 218 -13.75 -4.99 -3.66
N ASN A 219 -14.35 -3.98 -4.32
CA ASN A 219 -15.49 -3.21 -3.81
C ASN A 219 -15.28 -2.65 -2.38
N SER A 220 -14.06 -2.25 -2.03
CA SER A 220 -13.77 -1.68 -0.71
C SER A 220 -14.34 -0.27 -0.57
N ALA A 221 -15.43 -0.13 0.19
CA ALA A 221 -16.03 1.17 0.49
C ALA A 221 -15.15 2.05 1.41
N LEU A 222 -14.17 1.44 2.10
CA LEU A 222 -13.27 2.13 3.04
C LEU A 222 -12.39 3.17 2.34
N LEU A 223 -12.07 2.94 1.05
CA LEU A 223 -11.20 3.82 0.28
C LEU A 223 -11.91 5.02 -0.36
N ASN A 224 -13.23 4.99 -0.54
CA ASN A 224 -13.95 5.96 -1.37
C ASN A 224 -13.64 7.44 -1.04
N GLY A 225 -13.57 7.79 0.25
CA GLY A 225 -13.29 9.16 0.68
C GLY A 225 -11.85 9.58 0.40
N VAL A 226 -10.88 8.74 0.79
CA VAL A 226 -9.44 9.03 0.63
C VAL A 226 -9.04 9.00 -0.85
N ASP A 227 -9.55 8.02 -1.60
CA ASP A 227 -9.27 7.83 -3.02
C ASP A 227 -9.76 9.01 -3.87
N SER A 228 -10.92 9.58 -3.55
CA SER A 228 -11.43 10.76 -4.28
C SER A 228 -10.47 11.94 -4.17
N ILE A 229 -9.95 12.21 -2.97
CA ILE A 229 -9.01 13.32 -2.73
C ILE A 229 -7.70 13.07 -3.48
N ILE A 230 -7.16 11.85 -3.39
CA ILE A 230 -5.90 11.50 -4.05
C ILE A 230 -6.03 11.46 -5.57
N SER A 231 -7.19 11.04 -6.09
CA SER A 231 -7.49 11.08 -7.51
C SER A 231 -7.48 12.51 -8.06
N GLU A 232 -8.07 13.47 -7.33
CA GLU A 232 -8.03 14.89 -7.70
C GLU A 232 -6.58 15.39 -7.81
N VAL A 233 -5.75 15.07 -6.82
CA VAL A 233 -4.35 15.53 -6.77
C VAL A 233 -3.48 14.90 -7.86
N ILE A 234 -3.56 13.59 -8.06
CA ILE A 234 -2.70 12.85 -9.00
C ILE A 234 -3.19 12.98 -10.46
N VAL A 235 -4.49 12.89 -10.68
CA VAL A 235 -5.06 12.78 -12.04
C VAL A 235 -5.47 14.14 -12.58
N GLU A 236 -6.20 14.94 -11.79
CA GLU A 236 -6.75 16.21 -12.27
C GLU A 236 -5.72 17.34 -12.21
N LYS A 237 -5.02 17.46 -11.08
CA LYS A 237 -3.98 18.49 -10.90
C LYS A 237 -2.63 18.10 -11.47
N GLY A 238 -2.38 16.79 -11.64
CA GLY A 238 -1.10 16.28 -12.13
C GLY A 238 0.08 16.72 -11.24
N GLU A 239 -0.16 16.81 -9.93
CA GLU A 239 0.87 17.27 -9.00
C GLU A 239 2.03 16.27 -8.96
N VAL A 240 3.25 16.81 -8.90
CA VAL A 240 4.48 16.04 -8.81
C VAL A 240 5.01 16.07 -7.38
N LEU A 241 5.82 15.07 -7.03
CA LEU A 241 6.50 14.99 -5.75
C LEU A 241 7.21 16.31 -5.42
N ARG A 242 6.87 16.90 -4.26
CA ARG A 242 7.40 18.19 -3.82
C ARG A 242 8.92 18.25 -3.87
N GLU A 243 9.59 17.24 -3.31
CA GLU A 243 11.04 17.19 -3.24
C GLU A 243 11.69 17.16 -4.63
N VAL A 244 11.04 16.53 -5.62
CA VAL A 244 11.49 16.56 -7.03
C VAL A 244 11.30 17.94 -7.64
N LYS A 245 10.16 18.60 -7.38
CA LYS A 245 9.89 19.97 -7.83
C LYS A 245 10.94 20.95 -7.29
N ASP A 246 11.26 20.85 -6.00
CA ASP A 246 12.25 21.70 -5.33
C ASP A 246 13.65 21.56 -5.96
N VAL A 247 14.11 20.33 -6.16
CA VAL A 247 15.43 20.07 -6.76
C VAL A 247 15.45 20.49 -8.24
N ASN A 248 14.38 20.23 -9.00
CA ASN A 248 14.26 20.67 -10.39
C ASN A 248 14.31 22.19 -10.54
N ASN A 249 13.63 22.92 -9.64
CA ASN A 249 13.64 24.38 -9.65
C ASN A 249 15.06 24.92 -9.35
N ALA A 250 15.75 24.36 -8.35
CA ALA A 250 17.12 24.75 -8.03
C ALA A 250 18.09 24.44 -9.18
N ALA A 251 17.94 23.29 -9.83
CA ALA A 251 18.74 22.91 -11.00
C ALA A 251 18.50 23.85 -12.20
N ALA A 252 17.25 24.24 -12.45
CA ALA A 252 16.90 25.21 -13.48
C ALA A 252 17.49 26.60 -13.19
N SER A 253 17.39 27.08 -11.95
CA SER A 253 18.01 28.35 -11.54
C SER A 253 19.52 28.34 -11.75
N LEU A 254 20.21 27.25 -11.40
CA LEU A 254 21.64 27.10 -11.66
C LEU A 254 21.95 27.11 -13.16
N ALA A 255 21.21 26.35 -13.97
CA ALA A 255 21.39 26.33 -15.41
C ALA A 255 21.19 27.71 -16.06
N SER A 256 20.20 28.49 -15.60
CA SER A 256 19.96 29.86 -16.07
C SER A 256 21.07 30.84 -15.67
N ALA A 257 21.58 30.77 -14.44
CA ALA A 257 22.71 31.61 -14.00
C ALA A 257 23.97 31.32 -14.83
N MET A 258 24.23 30.03 -15.12
CA MET A 258 25.36 29.62 -15.96
C MET A 258 25.21 30.07 -17.42
N ALA A 259 23.99 30.07 -17.97
CA ALA A 259 23.74 30.49 -19.35
C ALA A 259 23.81 32.02 -19.54
N SER A 260 23.44 32.79 -18.51
CA SER A 260 23.47 34.26 -18.53
C SER A 260 24.85 34.86 -18.22
N GLY A 261 25.80 34.03 -17.74
CA GLY A 261 27.12 34.50 -17.29
C GLY A 261 27.10 35.20 -15.94
N GLU A 262 25.98 35.10 -15.20
CA GLU A 262 25.85 35.58 -13.83
C GLU A 262 26.63 34.70 -12.84
N SER A 263 26.83 35.19 -11.62
CA SER A 263 27.46 34.41 -10.56
C SER A 263 26.59 33.18 -10.22
N SER A 264 27.07 32.00 -10.61
CA SER A 264 26.40 30.72 -10.34
C SER A 264 26.60 30.19 -8.91
N SER A 265 27.44 30.85 -8.09
CA SER A 265 27.83 30.36 -6.76
C SER A 265 26.64 30.21 -5.81
N ASP A 266 25.72 31.17 -5.79
CA ASP A 266 24.55 31.13 -4.90
C ASP A 266 23.56 30.04 -5.32
N ALA A 267 23.30 29.92 -6.62
CA ALA A 267 22.43 28.88 -7.17
C ALA A 267 23.03 27.47 -6.98
N ALA A 268 24.35 27.32 -7.09
CA ALA A 268 25.04 26.06 -6.86
C ALA A 268 24.93 25.63 -5.40
N ARG A 269 25.14 26.55 -4.45
CA ARG A 269 24.99 26.28 -3.01
C ARG A 269 23.55 25.91 -2.65
N GLU A 270 22.55 26.55 -3.26
CA GLU A 270 21.14 26.19 -3.02
C GLU A 270 20.81 24.79 -3.58
N LEU A 271 21.28 24.45 -4.78
CA LEU A 271 21.10 23.11 -5.34
C LEU A 271 21.77 22.05 -4.45
N GLU A 272 23.02 22.28 -4.02
CA GLU A 272 23.74 21.38 -3.12
C GLU A 272 22.96 21.15 -1.81
N ARG A 273 22.47 22.23 -1.20
CA ARG A 273 21.66 22.15 0.02
C ARG A 273 20.38 21.33 -0.19
N ARG A 274 19.66 21.55 -1.30
CA ARG A 274 18.43 20.81 -1.64
C ARG A 274 18.72 19.34 -1.90
N LEU A 275 19.80 19.02 -2.62
CA LEU A 275 20.23 17.65 -2.87
C LEU A 275 20.57 16.91 -1.57
N GLY A 276 21.23 17.56 -0.62
CA GLY A 276 21.55 16.95 0.67
C GLY A 276 20.32 16.65 1.53
N VAL A 277 19.25 17.44 1.43
CA VAL A 277 17.96 17.14 2.07
C VAL A 277 17.25 16.00 1.34
N PHE A 278 17.21 16.07 0.01
CA PHE A 278 16.61 15.06 -0.86
C PHE A 278 17.21 13.67 -0.62
N GLU A 279 18.54 13.55 -0.57
CA GLU A 279 19.27 12.30 -0.33
C GLU A 279 18.89 11.66 1.00
N LYS A 280 18.89 12.42 2.09
CA LYS A 280 18.56 11.91 3.42
C LYS A 280 17.13 11.38 3.51
N GLN A 281 16.19 12.06 2.88
CA GLN A 281 14.79 11.63 2.87
C GLN A 281 14.60 10.40 1.96
N LEU A 282 15.28 10.36 0.82
CA LEU A 282 15.26 9.22 -0.09
C LEU A 282 15.82 7.95 0.59
N GLU A 283 16.97 8.05 1.25
CA GLU A 283 17.57 6.93 2.01
C GLU A 283 16.67 6.43 3.15
N ALA A 284 15.97 7.35 3.83
CA ALA A 284 15.02 6.98 4.87
C ALA A 284 13.85 6.18 4.29
N LEU A 285 13.38 6.57 3.11
CA LEU A 285 12.28 5.91 2.42
C LEU A 285 12.69 4.54 1.87
N GLU A 286 13.90 4.40 1.31
CA GLU A 286 14.45 3.12 0.87
C GLU A 286 14.49 2.09 2.00
N LYS A 287 14.99 2.49 3.18
CA LYS A 287 15.00 1.63 4.38
C LYS A 287 13.60 1.20 4.81
N GLU A 288 12.63 2.09 4.67
CA GLU A 288 11.24 1.80 5.02
C GLU A 288 10.62 0.77 4.06
N VAL A 289 10.87 0.92 2.75
CA VAL A 289 10.46 -0.06 1.73
C VAL A 289 11.12 -1.43 1.97
N ASP A 290 12.41 -1.47 2.27
CA ASP A 290 13.14 -2.71 2.56
C ASP A 290 12.59 -3.42 3.82
N ASN A 291 12.23 -2.64 4.84
CA ASN A 291 11.61 -3.16 6.06
C ASN A 291 10.21 -3.72 5.78
N LEU A 292 9.39 -3.03 4.99
CA LEU A 292 8.08 -3.53 4.57
C LEU A 292 8.21 -4.81 3.74
N PHE A 293 9.13 -4.83 2.77
CA PHE A 293 9.41 -6.00 1.94
C PHE A 293 9.78 -7.21 2.82
N SER A 294 10.70 -7.01 3.76
CA SER A 294 11.13 -8.05 4.71
C SER A 294 9.98 -8.57 5.57
N LYS A 295 9.09 -7.70 6.05
CA LYS A 295 7.91 -8.09 6.84
C LYS A 295 6.90 -8.90 6.04
N VAL A 296 6.60 -8.48 4.81
CA VAL A 296 5.70 -9.22 3.92
C VAL A 296 6.28 -10.61 3.62
N LEU A 297 7.58 -10.68 3.32
CA LEU A 297 8.26 -11.94 3.08
C LEU A 297 8.25 -12.86 4.31
N ALA A 298 8.50 -12.31 5.50
CA ALA A 298 8.45 -13.06 6.76
C ALA A 298 7.06 -13.65 7.01
N GLY A 299 5.99 -12.86 6.86
CA GLY A 299 4.62 -13.34 7.05
C GLY A 299 4.23 -14.45 6.06
N ARG A 300 4.71 -14.41 4.82
CA ARG A 300 4.53 -15.50 3.86
C ARG A 300 5.25 -16.78 4.28
N ASN A 301 6.50 -16.64 4.71
CA ASN A 301 7.32 -17.78 5.14
C ASN A 301 6.74 -18.45 6.38
N GLU A 302 6.20 -17.67 7.32
CA GLU A 302 5.50 -18.18 8.50
C GLU A 302 4.27 -19.02 8.11
N LEU A 303 3.43 -18.51 7.21
CA LEU A 303 2.26 -19.25 6.71
C LEU A 303 2.68 -20.55 6.02
N LEU A 304 3.69 -20.51 5.15
CA LEU A 304 4.20 -21.70 4.45
C LEU A 304 4.74 -22.74 5.43
N HIS A 305 5.46 -22.32 6.47
CA HIS A 305 5.98 -23.21 7.49
C HIS A 305 4.84 -23.91 8.25
N GLY A 306 3.80 -23.16 8.65
CA GLY A 306 2.62 -23.71 9.31
C GLY A 306 1.82 -24.68 8.44
N VAL A 307 1.79 -24.48 7.12
CA VAL A 307 1.17 -25.42 6.18
C VAL A 307 2.01 -26.69 6.02
N CYS A 308 3.34 -26.58 5.95
CA CYS A 308 4.24 -27.73 5.86
C CYS A 308 4.16 -28.63 7.10
N GLN A 309 4.08 -28.04 8.30
CA GLN A 309 3.98 -28.80 9.55
C GLN A 309 2.68 -29.62 9.65
N ARG A 310 1.57 -29.18 9.04
CA ARG A 310 0.31 -29.92 9.02
C ARG A 310 0.32 -31.18 8.16
N LYS A 311 1.30 -31.34 7.26
CA LYS A 311 1.41 -32.49 6.34
C LYS A 311 2.29 -33.63 6.87
N GLN A 312 2.92 -33.46 8.04
CA GLN A 312 3.72 -34.48 8.73
C GLN A 312 2.92 -35.12 9.85
#